data_AF-A0A2D0AMA5-F1
#
_entry.id   AF-A0A2D0AMA5-F1
#
_cell.length_a   1.000
_cell.length_b   1.000
_cell.length_c   1.000
_cell.angle_alpha   90.00
_cell.angle_beta   90.00
_cell.angle_gamma   90.00
#
_symmetry.space_group_name_H-M   'P 1'
#
loop_
_entity.id
_entity.type
_entity.pdbx_description
1 polymer ?
#
loop_
_entity_poly.entity_id
_entity_poly.type
_entity_poly.pdbx_seq_one_letter_code
_entity_poly.pdbx_strand_id
1 'polypeptide(L)'
;MATIGTFTAHSKGEFTGVIKTLTLNTKATLRPVEKEGEKSPDFRIQSGNMDIGAAWKKTSREGRDYISVKLDDPSFPAPIYATLSETDTAGEYALIWSR
;
A
#
# COMPACT_ATOMS: atom_id res chain seq x y z
N MET A 1 9.58 11.15 -7.28
CA MET A 1 8.88 9.95 -6.76
C MET A 1 8.73 8.97 -7.90
N ALA A 2 8.65 7.67 -7.63
CA ALA A 2 8.52 6.63 -8.67
C ALA A 2 7.32 5.73 -8.38
N THR A 3 6.49 5.49 -9.39
CA THR A 3 5.40 4.50 -9.28
C THR A 3 6.01 3.11 -9.31
N ILE A 4 5.84 2.37 -8.22
CA ILE A 4 6.34 1.00 -8.02
C ILE A 4 5.19 -0.01 -7.94
N GLY A 5 3.97 0.37 -8.32
CA GLY A 5 2.86 -0.56 -8.39
C GLY A 5 1.56 0.08 -8.84
N THR A 6 0.66 -0.77 -9.31
CA THR A 6 -0.71 -0.43 -9.68
C THR A 6 -1.64 -1.40 -8.97
N PHE A 7 -2.70 -0.85 -8.37
CA PHE A 7 -3.67 -1.57 -7.58
C PHE A 7 -5.08 -1.21 -8.02
N THR A 8 -6.02 -2.11 -7.78
CA THR A 8 -7.45 -1.89 -7.97
C THR A 8 -8.15 -2.02 -6.64
N ALA A 9 -9.04 -1.07 -6.32
CA ALA A 9 -9.91 -1.15 -5.16
C ALA A 9 -11.05 -2.14 -5.42
N HIS A 10 -11.38 -2.95 -4.42
CA HIS A 10 -12.46 -3.93 -4.47
C HIS A 10 -13.56 -3.64 -3.46
N SER A 11 -14.67 -4.33 -3.61
CA SER A 11 -15.74 -4.35 -2.62
C SER A 11 -15.18 -4.72 -1.24
N LYS A 12 -15.62 -4.02 -0.19
CA LYS A 12 -15.13 -4.14 1.21
C LYS A 12 -13.79 -3.44 1.52
N GLY A 13 -13.25 -2.65 0.57
CA GLY A 13 -12.09 -1.79 0.82
C GLY A 13 -10.74 -2.50 0.72
N GLU A 14 -10.70 -3.71 0.18
CA GLU A 14 -9.46 -4.40 -0.16
C GLU A 14 -8.84 -3.80 -1.43
N PHE A 15 -7.51 -3.79 -1.52
CA PHE A 15 -6.81 -3.43 -2.75
C PHE A 15 -5.97 -4.61 -3.22
N THR A 16 -6.03 -4.94 -4.50
CA THR A 16 -5.15 -5.96 -5.09
C THR A 16 -4.36 -5.36 -6.23
N GLY A 17 -3.08 -5.71 -6.34
CA GLY A 17 -2.23 -5.14 -7.37
C GLY A 17 -0.91 -5.86 -7.51
N VAL A 18 0.01 -5.18 -8.19
CA VAL A 18 1.39 -5.65 -8.38
C VAL A 18 2.33 -4.59 -7.86
N ILE A 19 3.32 -5.01 -7.06
CA ILE A 19 4.48 -4.21 -6.71
C ILE A 19 5.61 -4.62 -7.66
N LYS A 20 6.14 -3.64 -8.40
CA LYS A 20 7.18 -3.85 -9.40
C LYS A 20 8.30 -2.83 -9.23
N THR A 21 9.51 -3.35 -9.04
CA THR A 21 10.77 -2.61 -9.09
C THR A 21 11.71 -3.27 -10.10
N LEU A 22 12.97 -2.85 -10.16
CA LEU A 22 13.95 -3.47 -11.06
C LEU A 22 14.18 -4.96 -10.74
N THR A 23 14.08 -5.35 -9.45
CA THR A 23 14.40 -6.70 -8.97
C THR A 23 13.21 -7.45 -8.38
N LEU A 24 12.07 -6.77 -8.15
CA LEU A 24 10.87 -7.34 -7.57
C LEU A 24 9.71 -7.23 -8.56
N ASN A 25 8.94 -8.30 -8.71
CA ASN A 25 7.66 -8.28 -9.41
C ASN A 25 6.71 -9.25 -8.71
N THR A 26 5.87 -8.74 -7.82
CA THR A 26 5.02 -9.58 -6.97
C THR A 26 3.61 -9.05 -6.88
N LYS A 27 2.64 -9.98 -6.83
CA LYS A 27 1.25 -9.64 -6.51
C LYS A 27 1.17 -9.32 -5.02
N ALA A 28 0.44 -8.27 -4.70
CA ALA A 28 0.22 -7.86 -3.33
C ALA A 28 -1.24 -7.46 -3.10
N THR A 29 -1.67 -7.64 -1.86
CA THR A 29 -3.01 -7.32 -1.40
C THR A 29 -2.94 -6.49 -0.12
N LEU A 30 -3.64 -5.37 -0.08
CA LEU A 30 -3.89 -4.62 1.15
C LEU A 30 -5.25 -5.06 1.69
N ARG A 31 -5.25 -5.82 2.78
CA ARG A 31 -6.47 -6.26 3.45
C ARG A 31 -6.78 -5.37 4.65
N PRO A 32 -8.01 -4.84 4.75
CA PRO A 32 -8.45 -4.14 5.95
C PRO A 32 -8.32 -5.03 7.18
N VAL A 33 -7.91 -4.45 8.31
CA VAL A 33 -7.88 -5.13 9.60
C VAL A 33 -8.60 -4.31 10.66
N GLU A 34 -9.08 -4.99 11.70
CA GLU A 34 -9.67 -4.32 12.85
C GLU A 34 -8.58 -3.53 13.59
N LYS A 35 -8.87 -2.26 13.91
CA LYS A 35 -7.90 -1.42 14.61
C LYS A 35 -7.94 -1.71 16.10
N GLU A 36 -6.83 -2.21 16.62
CA GLU A 36 -6.62 -2.39 18.06
C GLU A 36 -6.20 -1.10 18.79
N GLY A 37 -5.97 -0.01 18.05
CA GLY A 37 -5.55 1.28 18.59
C GLY A 37 -5.33 2.34 17.50
N GLU A 38 -5.07 3.58 17.93
CA GLU A 38 -4.91 4.72 17.02
C GLU A 38 -3.70 4.57 16.08
N LYS A 39 -2.61 3.98 16.59
CA LYS A 39 -1.38 3.74 15.83
C LYS A 39 -1.42 2.42 15.04
N SER A 40 -2.42 1.58 15.27
CA SER A 40 -2.57 0.31 14.56
C SER A 40 -2.86 0.56 13.08
N PRO A 41 -2.38 -0.32 12.20
CA PRO A 41 -2.60 -0.15 10.78
C PRO A 41 -4.08 -0.33 10.41
N ASP A 42 -4.50 0.37 9.36
CA ASP A 42 -5.81 0.16 8.74
C ASP A 42 -5.77 -1.05 7.80
N PHE A 43 -4.59 -1.40 7.29
CA PHE A 43 -4.38 -2.53 6.38
C PHE A 43 -3.14 -3.35 6.70
N ARG A 44 -3.23 -4.66 6.49
CA ARG A 44 -2.07 -5.55 6.35
C ARG A 44 -1.78 -5.80 4.89
N ILE A 45 -0.50 -5.81 4.53
CA ILE A 45 -0.03 -6.03 3.16
C ILE A 45 0.49 -7.44 3.05
N GLN A 46 -0.07 -8.21 2.12
CA GLN A 46 0.34 -9.58 1.90
C GLN A 46 0.78 -9.85 0.47
N SER A 47 1.71 -10.78 0.33
CA SER A 47 2.02 -11.45 -0.94
C SER A 47 1.91 -12.95 -0.73
N GLY A 48 0.97 -13.59 -1.42
CA GLY A 48 0.60 -14.97 -1.11
C GLY A 48 0.08 -15.10 0.33
N ASN A 49 0.75 -15.91 1.14
CA ASN A 49 0.47 -16.11 2.57
C ASN A 49 1.44 -15.34 3.50
N MET A 50 2.33 -14.52 2.94
CA MET A 50 3.34 -13.78 3.72
C MET A 50 2.87 -12.35 4.00
N ASP A 51 3.04 -11.90 5.23
CA ASP A 51 2.89 -10.51 5.61
C ASP A 51 4.17 -9.73 5.25
N ILE A 52 4.03 -8.72 4.39
CA ILE A 52 5.17 -7.94 3.85
C ILE A 52 5.10 -6.46 4.22
N GLY A 53 4.11 -6.06 5.03
CA GLY A 53 3.96 -4.66 5.41
C GLY A 53 2.62 -4.30 6.03
N ALA A 54 2.41 -3.00 6.16
CA ALA A 54 1.21 -2.41 6.72
C ALA A 54 0.90 -1.06 6.06
N ALA A 55 -0.35 -0.62 6.15
CA ALA A 55 -0.75 0.68 5.64
C ALA A 55 -1.77 1.39 6.56
N TRP A 56 -1.82 2.72 6.45
CA TRP A 56 -2.66 3.59 7.26
C TRP A 56 -3.40 4.57 6.35
N LYS A 57 -4.70 4.75 6.58
CA LYS A 57 -5.45 5.83 5.97
C LYS A 57 -5.00 7.15 6.58
N LYS A 58 -4.73 8.13 5.73
CA LYS A 58 -4.32 9.47 6.14
C LYS A 58 -5.00 10.50 5.24
N THR A 59 -5.16 11.70 5.78
CA THR A 59 -5.60 12.87 5.04
C THR A 59 -4.44 13.87 5.00
N SER A 60 -4.14 14.39 3.82
CA SER A 60 -3.08 15.39 3.63
C SER A 60 -3.51 16.75 4.19
N ARG A 61 -2.56 17.69 4.30
CA ARG A 61 -2.85 19.07 4.71
C ARG A 61 -3.84 19.78 3.77
N GLU A 62 -3.89 19.34 2.52
CA GLU A 62 -4.79 19.84 1.48
C GLU A 62 -6.14 19.10 1.46
N GLY A 63 -6.43 18.26 2.46
CA GLY A 63 -7.70 17.54 2.58
C GLY A 63 -7.84 16.33 1.66
N ARG A 64 -6.78 15.91 0.96
CA ARG A 64 -6.82 14.72 0.09
C ARG A 64 -6.51 13.45 0.89
N ASP A 65 -7.38 12.47 0.77
CA ASP A 65 -7.18 11.14 1.36
C ASP A 65 -6.15 10.33 0.57
N TYR A 66 -5.32 9.59 1.30
CA TYR A 66 -4.33 8.67 0.75
C TYR A 66 -4.06 7.54 1.75
N ILE A 67 -3.42 6.48 1.26
CA ILE A 67 -3.00 5.37 2.09
C ILE A 67 -1.47 5.42 2.21
N SER A 68 -0.98 5.69 3.42
CA SER A 68 0.44 5.65 3.76
C SER A 68 0.86 4.18 3.91
N VAL A 69 1.84 3.74 3.13
CA VAL A 69 2.29 2.35 3.05
C VAL A 69 3.70 2.22 3.60
N LYS A 70 3.93 1.18 4.42
CA LYS A 70 5.26 0.71 4.83
C LYS A 70 5.41 -0.76 4.40
N LEU A 71 6.33 -1.02 3.49
CA LEU A 71 6.75 -2.38 3.14
C LEU A 71 7.99 -2.72 3.96
N ASP A 72 7.97 -3.83 4.67
CA ASP A 72 8.98 -4.18 5.68
C ASP A 72 9.16 -5.70 5.70
N ASP A 73 9.72 -6.23 4.61
CA ASP A 73 10.03 -7.64 4.42
C ASP A 73 11.54 -7.88 4.60
N PRO A 74 11.99 -9.04 5.14
CA PRO A 74 13.40 -9.34 5.34
C PRO A 74 14.28 -9.28 4.09
N SER A 75 13.71 -9.35 2.89
CA SER A 75 14.45 -9.17 1.63
C SER A 75 14.86 -7.71 1.36
N PHE A 76 14.30 -6.74 2.10
CA PHE A 76 14.66 -5.33 1.97
C PHE A 76 15.75 -4.96 2.98
N PRO A 77 16.77 -4.18 2.58
CA PRO A 77 17.81 -3.72 3.50
C PRO A 77 17.29 -2.71 4.53
N ALA A 78 16.15 -2.08 4.26
CA ALA A 78 15.42 -1.17 5.14
C ALA A 78 13.95 -1.09 4.70
N PRO A 79 13.03 -0.63 5.57
CA PRO A 79 11.64 -0.42 5.18
C PRO A 79 11.49 0.54 4.00
N ILE A 80 10.56 0.22 3.10
CA ILE A 80 10.20 1.07 1.95
C ILE A 80 8.89 1.79 2.27
N TYR A 81 8.91 3.13 2.20
CA TYR A 81 7.74 3.96 2.43
C TYR A 81 7.13 4.43 1.11
N ALA A 82 5.83 4.23 0.96
CA ALA A 82 5.10 4.60 -0.24
C ALA A 82 3.75 5.22 0.09
N THR A 83 3.12 5.79 -0.93
CA THR A 83 1.78 6.34 -0.87
C THR A 83 0.94 5.63 -1.92
N LEU A 84 -0.16 5.04 -1.52
CA LEU A 84 -1.17 4.53 -2.44
C LEU A 84 -2.26 5.60 -2.59
N SER A 85 -2.43 6.09 -3.82
CA SER A 85 -3.39 7.14 -4.16
C SER A 85 -4.16 6.77 -5.43
N GLU A 86 -5.43 7.15 -5.49
CA GLU A 86 -6.26 6.96 -6.68
C GLU A 86 -5.67 7.74 -7.86
N THR A 87 -5.72 7.15 -9.04
CA THR A 87 -5.31 7.76 -10.30
C THR A 87 -6.47 8.52 -10.95
N ASP A 88 -6.25 9.09 -12.13
CA ASP A 88 -7.33 9.70 -12.91
C ASP A 88 -8.38 8.66 -13.38
N THR A 89 -8.05 7.37 -13.34
CA THR A 89 -9.00 6.28 -13.59
C THR A 89 -9.60 5.82 -12.26
N ALA A 90 -10.91 6.03 -12.09
CA ALA A 90 -11.62 5.66 -10.88
C ALA A 90 -11.45 4.16 -10.56
N GLY A 91 -11.12 3.86 -9.29
CA GLY A 91 -10.86 2.51 -8.82
C GLY A 91 -9.44 1.99 -9.09
N GLU A 92 -8.62 2.68 -9.88
CA GLU A 92 -7.21 2.37 -10.08
C GLU A 92 -6.34 3.26 -9.19
N TYR A 93 -5.35 2.66 -8.54
CA TYR A 93 -4.48 3.29 -7.56
C TYR A 93 -3.02 3.07 -7.93
N ALA A 94 -2.21 4.12 -7.83
CA ALA A 94 -0.77 4.05 -8.00
C ALA A 94 -0.08 3.96 -6.64
N LEU A 95 0.85 3.01 -6.50
CA LEU A 95 1.75 2.91 -5.36
C LEU A 95 3.02 3.70 -5.66
N ILE A 96 3.18 4.84 -5.00
CA ILE A 96 4.21 5.83 -5.29
C ILE A 96 5.26 5.78 -4.18
N TRP A 97 6.46 5.35 -4.53
CA TRP A 97 7.60 5.34 -3.61
C TRP A 97 8.08 6.75 -3.29
N SER A 98 8.22 7.03 -1.98
CA SER A 98 8.76 8.27 -1.43
C SER A 98 10.15 8.00 -0.84
N ARG A 99 11.13 8.86 -1.19
CA ARG A 99 12.49 8.85 -0.61
C ARG A 99 12.60 9.92 0.45
#